data_AF-A0A812VTJ4-F1
#
_entry.id   AF-A0A812VTJ4-F1
#
_cell.length_a   1.000
_cell.length_b   1.000
_cell.length_c   1.000
_cell.angle_alpha   90.00
_cell.angle_beta   90.00
_cell.angle_gamma   90.00
#
_symmetry.space_group_name_H-M   'P 1'
#
loop_
_entity.id
_entity.type
_entity.pdbx_description
1 polymer ?
#
loop_
_entity_poly.entity_id
_entity_poly.type
_entity_poly.pdbx_seq_one_letter_code
_entity_poly.pdbx_strand_id
1 'polypeptide(L)'
;MLMLGLAALEHFDMASDALFTGTSAACSDEITSLWLQSWRDVPGGGLMVPMLAKLGFSGVALFITSAYLPQLLSVMAPFAPFVALVFILLVMLWASFGWLVGLAGMLAVYALVICSPIGTFQMSFFHQQVDSEDLRLALYIGAEVVDLRGKGGPDTGAEARVALILGTKLVLENLLQLWLQSSYLSLSFDRMDTFARCQAMASIGVGLLVAGGKGLQIAAVVVSAFERGAGRAVRGCDIFTIILGAVAVVMMLGGFGGLAWVLAKVVFIFRCDSHVWNLSTGCVSPQS
;
A
#
# COMPACT_ATOMS: atom_id res chain seq x y z
N MET A 1 -8.80 -0.29 -24.05
CA MET A 1 -9.33 0.92 -23.37
C MET A 1 -9.40 0.76 -21.86
N LEU A 2 -10.03 -0.29 -21.31
CA LEU A 2 -10.09 -0.53 -19.85
C LEU A 2 -8.70 -0.46 -19.17
N MET A 3 -7.69 -1.10 -19.76
CA MET A 3 -6.31 -1.11 -19.22
C MET A 3 -5.68 0.28 -19.14
N LEU A 4 -5.90 1.12 -20.15
CA LEU A 4 -5.39 2.49 -20.16
C LEU A 4 -6.08 3.33 -19.07
N GLY A 5 -7.38 3.07 -18.84
CA GLY A 5 -8.12 3.69 -17.74
C GLY A 5 -7.57 3.32 -16.37
N LEU A 6 -7.27 2.04 -16.13
CA LEU A 6 -6.67 1.58 -14.86
C LEU A 6 -5.28 2.17 -14.62
N ALA A 7 -4.42 2.21 -15.65
CA ALA A 7 -3.11 2.83 -15.54
C ALA A 7 -3.20 4.34 -15.24
N ALA A 8 -4.14 5.04 -15.89
CA ALA A 8 -4.38 6.45 -15.58
C ALA A 8 -4.87 6.64 -14.14
N LEU A 9 -5.79 5.79 -13.66
CA LEU A 9 -6.28 5.84 -12.27
C LEU A 9 -5.15 5.58 -11.27
N GLU A 10 -4.23 4.65 -11.54
CA GLU A 10 -3.07 4.39 -10.68
C GLU A 10 -2.12 5.59 -10.60
N HIS A 11 -1.88 6.29 -11.72
CA HIS A 11 -1.11 7.53 -11.69
C HIS A 11 -1.82 8.64 -10.91
N PHE A 12 -3.14 8.75 -11.03
CA PHE A 12 -3.91 9.71 -10.24
C PHE A 12 -3.86 9.38 -8.74
N ASP A 13 -3.98 8.10 -8.39
CA ASP A 13 -3.87 7.62 -7.01
C ASP A 13 -2.51 8.00 -6.42
N MET A 14 -1.41 7.66 -7.10
CA MET A 14 -0.05 8.01 -6.68
C MET A 14 0.17 9.53 -6.56
N ALA A 15 -0.36 10.33 -7.49
CA ALA A 15 -0.28 11.78 -7.40
C ALA A 15 -1.06 12.32 -6.20
N SER A 16 -2.26 11.78 -5.96
CA SER A 16 -3.11 12.17 -4.83
C SER A 16 -2.47 11.80 -3.50
N ASP A 17 -1.75 10.69 -3.45
CA ASP A 17 -1.01 10.17 -2.30
C ASP A 17 0.20 11.05 -1.93
N ALA A 18 0.93 11.50 -2.95
CA ALA A 18 2.02 12.45 -2.76
C ALA A 18 1.51 13.80 -2.23
N LEU A 19 0.41 14.30 -2.80
CA LEU A 19 -0.23 15.54 -2.33
C LEU A 19 -0.77 15.38 -0.89
N PHE A 20 -1.40 14.25 -0.59
CA PHE A 20 -1.89 13.91 0.73
C PHE A 20 -0.79 14.02 1.79
N THR A 21 0.40 13.48 1.51
CA THR A 21 1.54 13.58 2.44
C THR A 21 1.88 15.02 2.76
N GLY A 22 1.93 15.91 1.76
CA GLY A 22 2.16 17.34 1.97
C GLY A 22 1.08 18.00 2.83
N THR A 23 -0.20 17.72 2.55
CA THR A 23 -1.32 18.25 3.35
C THR A 23 -1.31 17.72 4.78
N SER A 24 -0.99 16.44 4.98
CA SER A 24 -0.91 15.82 6.30
C SER A 24 0.25 16.40 7.13
N ALA A 25 1.36 16.76 6.48
CA ALA A 25 2.49 17.42 7.11
C ALA A 25 2.12 18.82 7.60
N ALA A 26 1.38 19.59 6.80
CA ALA A 26 0.93 20.92 7.20
C ALA A 26 -0.03 20.91 8.41
N CYS A 27 -0.82 19.85 8.57
CA CYS A 27 -1.80 19.72 9.66
C CYS A 27 -1.36 18.78 10.80
N SER A 28 -0.08 18.38 10.84
CA SER A 28 0.37 17.26 11.68
C SER A 28 0.20 17.53 13.17
N ASP A 29 0.54 18.72 13.65
CA ASP A 29 0.54 19.04 15.08
C ASP A 29 -0.86 18.89 15.69
N GLU A 30 -1.89 19.34 14.96
CA GLU A 30 -3.27 19.29 15.40
C GLU A 30 -3.84 17.86 15.34
N ILE A 31 -3.61 17.17 14.22
CA ILE A 31 -4.17 15.83 13.97
C ILE A 31 -3.49 14.77 14.81
N THR A 32 -2.20 14.91 15.09
CA THR A 32 -1.44 13.92 15.87
C THR A 32 -2.05 13.71 17.25
N SER A 33 -2.50 14.76 17.94
CA SER A 33 -3.10 14.62 19.28
C SER A 33 -4.37 13.75 19.28
N LEU A 34 -5.29 14.03 18.35
CA LEU A 34 -6.54 13.28 18.16
C LEU A 34 -6.28 11.85 17.69
N TRP A 35 -5.31 11.69 16.78
CA TRP A 35 -4.90 10.39 16.30
C TRP A 35 -4.33 9.52 17.42
N LEU A 36 -3.44 10.05 18.25
CA LEU A 36 -2.89 9.33 19.40
C LEU A 36 -3.97 8.94 20.41
N GLN A 37 -4.98 9.78 20.60
CA GLN A 37 -6.13 9.44 21.44
C GLN A 37 -6.88 8.23 20.89
N SER A 38 -7.16 8.19 19.58
CA SER A 38 -7.80 7.04 18.94
C SER A 38 -7.03 5.73 19.12
N TRP A 39 -5.70 5.80 19.19
CA TRP A 39 -4.85 4.63 19.43
C TRP A 39 -4.84 4.16 20.89
N ARG A 40 -5.10 5.03 21.87
CA ARG A 40 -5.21 4.60 23.27
C ARG A 40 -6.42 3.70 23.51
N ASP A 41 -7.48 3.91 22.73
CA ASP A 41 -8.72 3.16 22.84
C ASP A 41 -8.68 1.79 22.14
N VAL A 42 -7.66 1.55 21.30
CA VAL A 42 -7.47 0.25 20.62
C VAL A 42 -6.74 -0.72 21.56
N PRO A 43 -7.21 -1.98 21.70
CA PRO A 43 -6.50 -3.01 22.47
C PRO A 43 -5.04 -3.16 22.02
N GLY A 44 -4.10 -2.95 22.95
CA GLY A 44 -2.66 -2.98 22.69
C GLY A 44 -2.08 -1.69 22.09
N GLY A 45 -2.91 -0.71 21.73
CA GLY A 45 -2.46 0.54 21.12
C GLY A 45 -1.61 1.42 22.06
N GLY A 46 -1.73 1.25 23.38
CA GLY A 46 -0.83 1.87 24.35
C GLY A 46 0.66 1.57 24.14
N LEU A 47 1.00 0.43 23.51
CA LEU A 47 2.39 0.11 23.13
C LEU A 47 2.86 0.91 21.90
N MET A 48 1.93 1.28 21.02
CA MET A 48 2.21 2.03 19.79
C MET A 48 2.26 3.55 20.03
N VAL A 49 1.47 4.07 20.98
CA VAL A 49 1.35 5.51 21.27
C VAL A 49 2.71 6.22 21.45
N PRO A 50 3.71 5.69 22.20
CA PRO A 50 5.01 6.35 22.32
C PRO A 50 5.77 6.45 20.99
N MET A 51 5.66 5.44 20.13
CA MET A 51 6.28 5.45 18.79
C MET A 51 5.55 6.44 17.88
N LEU A 52 4.22 6.38 17.85
CA LEU A 52 3.39 7.28 17.04
C LEU A 52 3.51 8.74 17.48
N ALA A 53 3.70 9.00 18.77
CA ALA A 53 3.89 10.36 19.28
C ALA A 53 5.21 10.97 18.82
N LYS A 54 6.25 10.15 18.63
CA LYS A 54 7.54 10.61 18.07
C LYS A 54 7.48 10.81 16.56
N LEU A 55 6.74 9.96 15.85
CA LEU A 55 6.61 10.07 14.39
C LEU A 55 5.65 11.18 13.98
N GLY A 56 4.61 11.42 14.77
CA GLY A 56 3.48 12.23 14.36
C GLY A 56 2.66 11.56 13.25
N PHE A 57 1.51 12.15 12.94
CA PHE A 57 0.66 11.68 11.85
C PHE A 57 1.38 11.78 10.50
N SER A 58 2.08 12.90 10.26
CA SER A 58 2.81 13.14 9.02
C SER A 58 4.02 12.22 8.81
N GLY A 59 4.72 11.82 9.88
CA GLY A 59 5.79 10.84 9.78
C GLY A 59 5.28 9.49 9.32
N VAL A 60 4.10 9.08 9.81
CA VAL A 60 3.43 7.85 9.35
C VAL A 60 2.87 8.02 7.93
N ALA A 61 2.37 9.19 7.55
CA ALA A 61 1.95 9.47 6.18
C ALA A 61 3.09 9.38 5.18
N LEU A 62 4.25 9.97 5.49
CA LEU A 62 5.41 9.85 4.63
C LEU A 62 5.91 8.41 4.61
N PHE A 63 5.89 7.70 5.74
CA PHE A 63 6.23 6.28 5.81
C PHE A 63 5.32 5.41 4.93
N ILE A 64 4.03 5.70 4.84
CA ILE A 64 3.16 4.90 3.98
C ILE A 64 3.43 5.25 2.51
N THR A 65 3.52 6.53 2.19
CA THR A 65 3.69 7.00 0.80
C THR A 65 5.06 6.64 0.22
N SER A 66 6.10 6.45 1.03
CA SER A 66 7.39 5.98 0.50
C SER A 66 7.44 4.48 0.22
N ALA A 67 6.36 3.73 0.49
CA ALA A 67 6.16 2.42 -0.13
C ALA A 67 6.09 2.50 -1.68
N TYR A 68 5.73 3.67 -2.24
CA TYR A 68 5.78 3.91 -3.69
C TYR A 68 7.18 4.15 -4.25
N LEU A 69 8.16 4.50 -3.41
CA LEU A 69 9.49 4.86 -3.91
C LEU A 69 10.16 3.72 -4.68
N PRO A 70 10.13 2.45 -4.21
CA PRO A 70 10.60 1.32 -4.99
C PRO A 70 9.97 1.23 -6.37
N GLN A 71 8.67 1.50 -6.51
CA GLN A 71 7.99 1.46 -7.82
C GLN A 71 8.41 2.62 -8.71
N LEU A 72 8.45 3.84 -8.18
CA LEU A 72 8.95 5.02 -8.88
C LEU A 72 10.38 4.83 -9.38
N LEU A 73 11.20 4.12 -8.61
CA LEU A 73 12.58 3.81 -8.93
C LEU A 73 12.75 2.50 -9.72
N SER A 74 11.65 1.83 -10.09
CA SER A 74 11.66 0.52 -10.79
C SER A 74 12.54 -0.54 -10.08
N VAL A 75 12.47 -0.56 -8.75
CA VAL A 75 13.25 -1.45 -7.88
C VAL A 75 12.58 -2.80 -7.72
N MET A 76 13.32 -3.85 -8.05
CA MET A 76 12.93 -5.25 -7.95
C MET A 76 12.45 -5.61 -6.52
N ALA A 77 11.27 -6.25 -6.42
CA ALA A 77 10.66 -6.75 -5.19
C ALA A 77 11.56 -7.54 -4.20
N PRO A 78 12.58 -8.34 -4.61
CA PRO A 78 13.49 -8.97 -3.64
C PRO A 78 14.33 -8.00 -2.79
N PHE A 79 14.45 -6.73 -3.19
CA PHE A 79 15.08 -5.69 -2.36
C PHE A 79 14.10 -4.97 -1.44
N ALA A 80 12.80 -5.27 -1.51
CA ALA A 80 11.80 -4.74 -0.58
C ALA A 80 12.17 -4.92 0.91
N PRO A 81 12.82 -6.02 1.35
CA PRO A 81 13.29 -6.15 2.73
C PRO A 81 14.45 -5.20 3.06
N PHE A 82 15.32 -4.91 2.09
CA PHE A 82 16.46 -4.01 2.25
C PHE A 82 16.01 -2.55 2.25
N VAL A 83 15.09 -2.22 1.34
CA VAL A 83 14.37 -0.94 1.37
C VAL A 83 13.64 -0.83 2.70
N ALA A 84 12.84 -1.81 3.12
CA ALA A 84 12.14 -1.82 4.40
C ALA A 84 13.09 -1.70 5.61
N LEU A 85 14.31 -2.25 5.57
CA LEU A 85 15.31 -2.07 6.62
C LEU A 85 15.86 -0.64 6.63
N VAL A 86 16.27 -0.11 5.47
CA VAL A 86 16.65 1.29 5.28
C VAL A 86 15.52 2.21 5.75
N PHE A 87 14.29 1.77 5.55
CA PHE A 87 13.06 2.45 5.90
C PHE A 87 12.80 2.49 7.39
N ILE A 88 12.95 1.36 8.08
CA ILE A 88 12.90 1.29 9.55
C ILE A 88 14.02 2.15 10.16
N LEU A 89 15.23 2.10 9.59
CA LEU A 89 16.34 2.98 10.00
C LEU A 89 15.98 4.45 9.77
N LEU A 90 15.25 4.76 8.71
CA LEU A 90 14.76 6.10 8.40
C LEU A 90 13.76 6.61 9.44
N VAL A 91 12.79 5.77 9.80
CA VAL A 91 11.79 6.03 10.84
C VAL A 91 12.48 6.28 12.18
N MET A 92 13.51 5.49 12.50
CA MET A 92 14.31 5.69 13.72
C MET A 92 15.11 6.99 13.66
N LEU A 93 15.81 7.28 12.55
CA LEU A 93 16.57 8.53 12.38
C LEU A 93 15.67 9.76 12.43
N TRP A 94 14.50 9.69 11.79
CA TRP A 94 13.52 10.77 11.81
C TRP A 94 12.96 10.98 13.22
N ALA A 95 12.52 9.92 13.89
CA ALA A 95 12.03 9.99 15.27
C ALA A 95 13.09 10.51 16.25
N SER A 96 14.39 10.33 15.95
CA SER A 96 15.49 10.74 16.82
C SER A 96 16.07 12.12 16.49
N PHE A 97 16.10 12.54 15.23
CA PHE A 97 16.87 13.72 14.77
C PHE A 97 16.06 14.72 13.94
N GLY A 98 14.76 14.49 13.75
CA GLY A 98 13.87 15.37 12.98
C GLY A 98 13.85 15.08 11.48
N TRP A 99 12.88 15.70 10.79
CA TRP A 99 12.52 15.35 9.41
C TRP A 99 13.61 15.65 8.38
N LEU A 100 14.35 16.75 8.53
CA LEU A 100 15.43 17.13 7.61
C LEU A 100 16.55 16.09 7.60
N VAL A 101 16.94 15.59 8.78
CA VAL A 101 17.99 14.56 8.92
C VAL A 101 17.51 13.23 8.36
N GLY A 102 16.26 12.85 8.65
CA GLY A 102 15.63 11.66 8.06
C GLY A 102 15.58 11.72 6.53
N LEU A 103 15.15 12.85 5.96
CA LEU A 103 15.10 13.06 4.52
C LEU A 103 16.49 13.05 3.87
N ALA A 104 17.47 13.73 4.46
CA ALA A 104 18.84 13.74 3.95
C ALA A 104 19.45 12.34 3.98
N GLY A 105 19.28 11.61 5.07
CA GLY A 105 19.69 10.20 5.18
C GLY A 105 19.01 9.33 4.12
N MET A 106 17.73 9.57 3.84
CA MET A 106 16.97 8.86 2.80
C MET A 106 17.58 9.07 1.43
N LEU A 107 17.74 10.33 1.03
CA LEU A 107 18.30 10.69 -0.27
C LEU A 107 19.72 10.14 -0.42
N ALA A 108 20.52 10.14 0.65
CA ALA A 108 21.85 9.56 0.65
C ALA A 108 21.83 8.04 0.43
N VAL A 109 20.96 7.30 1.14
CA VAL A 109 20.85 5.85 0.94
C VAL A 109 20.34 5.50 -0.45
N TYR A 110 19.35 6.24 -0.97
CA TYR A 110 18.90 6.04 -2.35
C TYR A 110 20.00 6.33 -3.37
N ALA A 111 20.72 7.43 -3.21
CA ALA A 111 21.86 7.74 -4.07
C ALA A 111 22.92 6.63 -4.00
N LEU A 112 23.21 6.08 -2.81
CA LEU A 112 24.12 4.96 -2.64
C LEU A 112 23.62 3.69 -3.34
N VAL A 113 22.34 3.34 -3.21
CA VAL A 113 21.76 2.16 -3.87
C VAL A 113 21.79 2.33 -5.39
N ILE A 114 21.36 3.48 -5.91
CA ILE A 114 21.33 3.79 -7.34
C ILE A 114 22.74 3.78 -7.94
N CYS A 115 23.70 4.38 -7.25
CA CYS A 115 25.09 4.44 -7.71
C CYS A 115 25.90 3.17 -7.40
N SER A 116 25.33 2.20 -6.67
CA SER A 116 26.01 0.95 -6.34
C SER A 116 26.05 -0.01 -7.53
N PRO A 117 26.97 -1.00 -7.52
CA PRO A 117 26.95 -2.12 -8.47
C PRO A 117 25.62 -2.89 -8.48
N ILE A 118 24.86 -2.87 -7.37
CA ILE A 118 23.54 -3.49 -7.29
C ILE A 118 22.53 -2.69 -8.12
N GLY A 119 22.57 -1.36 -8.01
CA GLY A 119 21.72 -0.46 -8.80
C GLY A 119 21.99 -0.59 -10.30
N THR A 120 23.27 -0.65 -10.71
CA THR A 120 23.62 -0.87 -12.12
C THR A 120 23.21 -2.26 -12.62
N PHE A 121 23.39 -3.31 -11.81
CA PHE A 121 22.90 -4.65 -12.14
C PHE A 121 21.37 -4.66 -12.33
N GLN A 122 20.63 -4.04 -11.41
CA GLN A 122 19.18 -3.95 -11.48
C GLN A 122 18.72 -3.15 -12.70
N MET A 123 19.37 -2.04 -13.00
CA MET A 123 19.07 -1.24 -14.20
C MET A 123 19.40 -2.01 -15.48
N SER A 124 20.47 -2.82 -15.48
CA SER A 124 20.80 -3.67 -16.62
C SER A 124 19.76 -4.77 -16.84
N PHE A 125 19.24 -5.36 -15.76
CA PHE A 125 18.16 -6.32 -15.83
C PHE A 125 16.87 -5.65 -16.34
N PHE A 126 16.57 -4.44 -15.86
CA PHE A 126 15.45 -3.65 -16.35
C PHE A 126 15.58 -3.32 -17.85
N HIS A 127 16.74 -2.85 -18.30
CA HIS A 127 17.01 -2.61 -19.73
C HIS A 127 16.87 -3.88 -20.55
N GLN A 128 17.45 -4.99 -20.10
CA GLN A 128 17.33 -6.28 -20.78
C GLN A 128 15.88 -6.76 -20.89
N GLN A 129 15.06 -6.42 -19.89
CA GLN A 129 13.64 -6.73 -19.83
C GLN A 129 12.77 -5.79 -20.69
N VAL A 130 13.16 -4.52 -20.83
CA VAL A 130 12.51 -3.55 -21.73
C VAL A 130 12.87 -3.85 -23.19
N ASP A 131 14.13 -4.17 -23.46
CA ASP A 131 14.67 -4.44 -24.79
C ASP A 131 14.23 -5.80 -25.35
N SER A 132 13.77 -6.74 -24.51
CA SER A 132 13.32 -8.06 -24.97
C SER A 132 11.97 -8.05 -25.70
N GLU A 133 11.41 -6.86 -26.04
CA GLU A 133 10.04 -6.66 -26.53
C GLU A 133 8.99 -7.43 -25.72
N ASP A 134 9.31 -7.76 -24.46
CA ASP A 134 8.41 -8.51 -23.62
C ASP A 134 7.43 -7.49 -23.05
N LEU A 135 6.46 -7.12 -23.89
CA LEU A 135 5.35 -6.24 -23.57
C LEU A 135 4.73 -6.63 -22.22
N ARG A 136 4.78 -7.92 -21.87
CA ARG A 136 4.34 -8.52 -20.60
C ARG A 136 5.08 -8.03 -19.37
N LEU A 137 6.29 -7.50 -19.55
CA LEU A 137 7.23 -7.09 -18.52
C LEU A 137 7.26 -5.57 -18.35
N ALA A 138 7.09 -4.84 -19.45
CA ALA A 138 6.70 -3.42 -19.41
C ALA A 138 5.34 -3.24 -18.70
N LEU A 139 4.43 -4.19 -18.93
CA LEU A 139 3.19 -4.37 -18.19
C LEU A 139 3.43 -4.75 -16.70
N TYR A 140 4.49 -5.50 -16.38
CA TYR A 140 4.84 -5.83 -14.99
C TYR A 140 5.42 -4.65 -14.18
N ILE A 141 6.02 -3.67 -14.87
CA ILE A 141 6.59 -2.45 -14.28
C ILE A 141 5.49 -1.40 -13.99
N GLY A 142 4.28 -1.55 -14.53
CA GLY A 142 3.17 -0.61 -14.27
C GLY A 142 1.96 -0.70 -15.20
N ALA A 143 1.69 -1.82 -15.86
CA ALA A 143 0.45 -2.03 -16.59
C ALA A 143 -0.01 -3.50 -16.50
N GLU A 144 -0.96 -3.77 -15.62
CA GLU A 144 -1.31 -5.08 -15.11
C GLU A 144 -2.03 -6.06 -16.08
N VAL A 145 -1.34 -6.62 -17.08
CA VAL A 145 -1.86 -7.84 -17.76
C VAL A 145 -0.76 -8.84 -18.01
N VAL A 146 -0.49 -9.68 -17.01
CA VAL A 146 0.23 -10.92 -17.27
C VAL A 146 -0.77 -11.89 -17.89
N ASP A 147 -0.81 -11.96 -19.23
CA ASP A 147 -1.49 -13.05 -19.92
C ASP A 147 -0.63 -14.32 -19.77
N LEU A 148 -0.83 -15.02 -18.65
CA LEU A 148 -0.19 -16.30 -18.31
C LEU A 148 -0.55 -17.42 -19.31
N ARG A 149 -1.40 -17.13 -20.30
CA ARG A 149 -1.88 -18.07 -21.31
C ARG A 149 -0.86 -18.37 -22.43
N GLY A 150 0.34 -17.77 -22.37
CA GLY A 150 1.38 -17.91 -23.40
C GLY A 150 2.23 -19.18 -23.31
N LYS A 151 1.74 -20.27 -23.93
CA LYS A 151 2.45 -21.39 -24.62
C LYS A 151 3.62 -22.17 -23.98
N GLY A 152 4.11 -21.88 -22.78
CA GLY A 152 5.36 -22.46 -22.26
C GLY A 152 5.26 -23.24 -20.95
N GLY A 153 4.38 -24.24 -20.85
CA GLY A 153 4.31 -25.09 -19.65
C GLY A 153 3.86 -24.36 -18.36
N PRO A 154 3.42 -25.12 -17.34
CA PRO A 154 2.96 -24.54 -16.08
C PRO A 154 4.16 -24.14 -15.20
N ASP A 155 4.75 -22.97 -15.44
CA ASP A 155 5.73 -22.39 -14.52
C ASP A 155 5.02 -21.86 -13.26
N THR A 156 4.86 -22.77 -12.30
CA THR A 156 4.19 -22.51 -11.01
C THR A 156 4.93 -21.41 -10.21
N GLY A 157 6.21 -21.17 -10.49
CA GLY A 157 7.01 -20.15 -9.82
C GLY A 157 6.66 -18.73 -10.25
N ALA A 158 6.28 -18.52 -11.51
CA ALA A 158 5.93 -17.20 -12.03
C ALA A 158 4.64 -16.66 -11.39
N GLU A 159 3.62 -17.51 -11.23
CA GLU A 159 2.30 -17.13 -10.70
C GLU A 159 2.37 -16.78 -9.22
N ALA A 160 3.12 -17.57 -8.45
CA ALA A 160 3.40 -17.31 -7.05
C ALA A 160 4.04 -15.92 -6.85
N ARG A 161 5.02 -15.59 -7.70
CA ARG A 161 5.70 -14.29 -7.66
C ARG A 161 4.76 -13.14 -8.00
N VAL A 162 3.94 -13.30 -9.06
CA VAL A 162 2.94 -12.31 -9.46
C VAL A 162 1.93 -12.09 -8.32
N ALA A 163 1.38 -13.14 -7.74
CA ALA A 163 0.42 -13.05 -6.64
C ALA A 163 1.02 -12.37 -5.40
N LEU A 164 2.26 -12.72 -5.03
CA LEU A 164 2.95 -12.11 -3.89
C LEU A 164 3.19 -10.61 -4.12
N ILE A 165 3.62 -10.23 -5.32
CA ILE A 165 3.92 -8.84 -5.66
C ILE A 165 2.63 -8.01 -5.69
N LEU A 166 1.61 -8.47 -6.41
CA LEU A 166 0.30 -7.79 -6.44
C LEU A 166 -0.32 -7.71 -5.05
N GLY A 167 -0.24 -8.78 -4.26
CA GLY A 167 -0.75 -8.79 -2.90
C GLY A 167 -0.02 -7.81 -1.99
N THR A 168 1.31 -7.72 -2.09
CA THR A 168 2.09 -6.77 -1.30
C THR A 168 1.77 -5.34 -1.70
N LYS A 169 1.62 -5.05 -3.00
CA LYS A 169 1.17 -3.75 -3.50
C LYS A 169 -0.22 -3.40 -2.98
N LEU A 170 -1.18 -4.33 -3.06
CA LEU A 170 -2.53 -4.11 -2.55
C LEU A 170 -2.52 -3.73 -1.07
N VAL A 171 -1.78 -4.47 -0.24
CA VAL A 171 -1.77 -4.26 1.21
C VAL A 171 -0.98 -3.00 1.62
N LEU A 172 0.26 -2.88 1.16
CA LEU A 172 1.16 -1.82 1.62
C LEU A 172 0.88 -0.48 0.95
N GLU A 173 0.58 -0.48 -0.35
CA GLU A 173 0.40 0.77 -1.09
C GLU A 173 -1.05 1.22 -1.07
N ASN A 174 -2.01 0.32 -1.27
CA ASN A 174 -3.39 0.77 -1.46
C ASN A 174 -4.15 0.80 -0.12
N LEU A 175 -4.19 -0.32 0.61
CA LEU A 175 -5.00 -0.41 1.83
C LEU A 175 -4.50 0.49 2.95
N LEU A 176 -3.18 0.49 3.20
CA LEU A 176 -2.59 1.26 4.29
C LEU A 176 -2.73 2.77 4.03
N GLN A 177 -2.54 3.17 2.79
CA GLN A 177 -2.75 4.53 2.27
C GLN A 177 -4.21 4.98 2.42
N LEU A 178 -5.16 4.19 1.90
CA LEU A 178 -6.59 4.46 2.01
C LEU A 178 -7.06 4.51 3.46
N TRP A 179 -6.54 3.62 4.32
CA TRP A 179 -6.79 3.66 5.75
C TRP A 179 -6.29 4.95 6.37
N LEU A 180 -5.11 5.43 5.98
CA LEU A 180 -4.57 6.68 6.52
C LEU A 180 -5.31 7.91 5.99
N GLN A 181 -5.61 7.98 4.69
CA GLN A 181 -6.38 9.06 4.08
C GLN A 181 -7.78 9.18 4.67
N SER A 182 -8.49 8.05 4.83
CA SER A 182 -9.80 8.04 5.47
C SER A 182 -9.73 8.44 6.94
N SER A 183 -8.64 8.08 7.65
CA SER A 183 -8.42 8.53 9.04
C SER A 183 -8.11 10.02 9.11
N TYR A 184 -7.32 10.56 8.18
CA TYR A 184 -7.07 12.00 8.09
C TYR A 184 -8.36 12.76 7.81
N LEU A 185 -9.16 12.33 6.82
CA LEU A 185 -10.45 12.95 6.50
C LEU A 185 -11.38 12.97 7.72
N SER A 186 -11.44 11.87 8.46
CA SER A 186 -12.23 11.77 9.69
C SER A 186 -11.76 12.77 10.77
N LEU A 187 -10.45 12.85 11.03
CA LEU A 187 -9.88 13.68 12.10
C LEU A 187 -9.86 15.19 11.77
N SER A 188 -9.85 15.53 10.48
CA SER A 188 -9.80 16.91 10.00
C SER A 188 -11.13 17.41 9.44
N PHE A 189 -12.18 16.58 9.52
CA PHE A 189 -13.46 16.83 8.85
C PHE A 189 -14.02 18.22 9.15
N ASP A 190 -14.12 18.59 10.42
CA ASP A 190 -14.68 19.88 10.85
C ASP A 190 -13.88 21.10 10.40
N ARG A 191 -12.59 20.91 10.13
CA ARG A 191 -11.67 21.99 9.76
C ARG A 191 -11.52 22.15 8.25
N MET A 192 -11.83 21.11 7.49
CA MET A 192 -11.81 21.19 6.04
C MET A 192 -13.01 21.98 5.52
N ASP A 193 -12.80 22.76 4.47
CA ASP A 193 -13.89 23.32 3.69
C ASP A 193 -14.61 22.22 2.88
N THR A 194 -15.83 22.51 2.42
CA THR A 194 -16.63 21.55 1.66
C THR A 194 -15.91 21.07 0.39
N PHE A 195 -15.09 21.94 -0.22
CA PHE A 195 -14.32 21.59 -1.41
C PHE A 195 -13.19 20.62 -1.10
N ALA A 196 -12.35 20.86 -0.06
CA ALA A 196 -11.32 19.90 0.32
C ALA A 196 -11.92 18.55 0.77
N ARG A 197 -13.06 18.55 1.46
CA ARG A 197 -13.78 17.30 1.80
C ARG A 197 -14.17 16.52 0.55
N CYS A 198 -14.71 17.22 -0.46
CA CYS A 198 -15.07 16.59 -1.73
C CYS A 198 -13.85 16.04 -2.48
N GLN A 199 -12.75 16.79 -2.50
CA GLN A 199 -11.50 16.35 -3.12
C GLN A 199 -10.92 15.11 -2.42
N ALA A 200 -10.88 15.12 -1.09
CA ALA A 200 -10.41 13.98 -0.30
C ALA A 200 -11.30 12.74 -0.51
N MET A 201 -12.62 12.91 -0.56
CA MET A 201 -13.54 11.81 -0.88
C MET A 201 -13.33 11.26 -2.29
N ALA A 202 -13.13 12.14 -3.28
CA ALA A 202 -12.86 11.72 -4.66
C ALA A 202 -11.55 10.93 -4.75
N SER A 203 -10.51 11.39 -4.03
CA SER A 203 -9.22 10.70 -3.90
C SER A 203 -9.38 9.30 -3.32
N ILE A 204 -10.05 9.18 -2.17
CA ILE A 204 -10.33 7.88 -1.53
C ILE A 204 -11.17 6.99 -2.45
N GLY A 205 -12.14 7.57 -3.18
CA GLY A 205 -12.95 6.86 -4.16
C GLY A 205 -12.13 6.28 -5.32
N VAL A 206 -11.19 7.06 -5.87
CA VAL A 206 -10.26 6.59 -6.92
C VAL A 206 -9.38 5.46 -6.37
N GLY A 207 -8.77 5.64 -5.20
CA GLY A 207 -7.92 4.60 -4.60
C GLY A 207 -8.70 3.32 -4.27
N LEU A 208 -9.95 3.41 -3.80
CA LEU A 208 -10.82 2.25 -3.61
C LEU A 208 -11.08 1.49 -4.92
N LEU A 209 -11.26 2.20 -6.04
CA LEU A 209 -11.44 1.59 -7.37
C LEU A 209 -10.16 0.89 -7.85
N VAL A 210 -9.00 1.54 -7.71
CA VAL A 210 -7.69 0.97 -8.07
C VAL A 210 -7.40 -0.28 -7.24
N ALA A 211 -7.56 -0.19 -5.91
CA ALA A 211 -7.36 -1.30 -4.99
C ALA A 211 -8.35 -2.44 -5.24
N GLY A 212 -9.61 -2.13 -5.55
CA GLY A 212 -10.61 -3.11 -5.94
C GLY A 212 -10.23 -3.85 -7.23
N GLY A 213 -9.73 -3.13 -8.24
CA GLY A 213 -9.20 -3.70 -9.48
C GLY A 213 -8.05 -4.69 -9.22
N LYS A 214 -7.07 -4.26 -8.42
CA LYS A 214 -5.94 -5.11 -7.96
C LYS A 214 -6.42 -6.36 -7.22
N GLY A 215 -7.39 -6.19 -6.31
CA GLY A 215 -8.01 -7.29 -5.57
C GLY A 215 -8.68 -8.32 -6.49
N LEU A 216 -9.40 -7.87 -7.52
CA LEU A 216 -10.02 -8.76 -8.51
C LEU A 216 -8.99 -9.53 -9.34
N GLN A 217 -7.88 -8.90 -9.72
CA GLN A 217 -6.80 -9.58 -10.44
C GLN A 217 -6.13 -10.66 -9.58
N ILE A 218 -5.83 -10.34 -8.31
CA ILE A 218 -5.29 -11.33 -7.36
C ILE A 218 -6.27 -12.48 -7.20
N ALA A 219 -7.58 -12.20 -7.07
CA ALA A 219 -8.60 -13.22 -6.98
C ALA A 219 -8.62 -14.12 -8.22
N ALA A 220 -8.53 -13.56 -9.43
CA ALA A 220 -8.46 -14.33 -10.67
C ALA A 220 -7.22 -15.25 -10.72
N VAL A 221 -6.04 -14.74 -10.32
CA VAL A 221 -4.81 -15.54 -10.25
C VAL A 221 -4.97 -16.69 -9.25
N VAL A 222 -5.49 -16.41 -8.04
CA VAL A 222 -5.71 -17.40 -6.99
C VAL A 222 -6.71 -18.48 -7.41
N VAL A 223 -7.84 -18.08 -8.01
CA VAL A 223 -8.84 -19.03 -8.52
C VAL A 223 -8.22 -19.92 -9.60
N SER A 224 -7.47 -19.33 -10.55
CA SER A 224 -6.82 -20.12 -11.61
C SER A 224 -5.75 -21.07 -11.07
N ALA A 225 -5.03 -20.68 -10.01
CA ALA A 225 -4.05 -21.52 -9.34
C ALA A 225 -4.73 -22.66 -8.58
N PHE A 226 -5.86 -22.38 -7.93
CA PHE A 226 -6.66 -23.37 -7.20
C PHE A 226 -7.26 -24.42 -8.13
N GLU A 227 -7.85 -24.01 -9.27
CA GLU A 227 -8.39 -24.94 -10.27
C GLU A 227 -7.31 -25.90 -10.80
N ARG A 228 -6.11 -25.39 -11.04
CA ARG A 228 -4.96 -26.20 -11.50
C ARG A 228 -4.38 -27.08 -10.40
N GLY A 229 -4.34 -26.57 -9.17
CA GLY A 229 -3.87 -27.28 -7.99
C GLY A 229 -4.79 -28.45 -7.61
N ALA A 230 -6.11 -28.25 -7.66
CA ALA A 230 -7.10 -29.28 -7.35
C ALA A 230 -6.97 -30.52 -8.25
N GLY A 231 -6.61 -30.34 -9.52
CA GLY A 231 -6.33 -31.45 -10.43
C GLY A 231 -5.04 -32.24 -10.11
N ARG A 232 -4.04 -31.60 -9.48
CA ARG A 232 -2.74 -32.22 -9.13
C ARG A 232 -2.70 -32.76 -7.70
N ALA A 233 -3.41 -32.15 -6.77
CA ALA A 233 -3.44 -32.55 -5.36
C ALA A 233 -3.90 -34.01 -5.16
N VAL A 234 -4.65 -34.56 -6.11
CA VAL A 234 -5.06 -35.98 -6.13
C VAL A 234 -3.86 -36.95 -6.35
N ARG A 235 -2.72 -36.49 -6.87
CA ARG A 235 -1.56 -37.36 -7.21
C ARG A 235 -0.29 -37.12 -6.39
N GLY A 236 -0.19 -36.04 -5.64
CA GLY A 236 0.97 -35.76 -4.80
C GLY A 236 0.74 -34.51 -3.95
N CYS A 237 0.84 -34.65 -2.64
CA CYS A 237 0.59 -33.57 -1.70
C CYS A 237 1.86 -32.69 -1.59
N ASP A 238 1.94 -31.62 -2.37
CA ASP A 238 2.98 -30.61 -2.21
C ASP A 238 2.55 -29.56 -1.17
N ILE A 239 3.16 -29.64 0.01
CA ILE A 239 2.89 -28.74 1.15
C ILE A 239 3.12 -27.27 0.77
N PHE A 240 4.09 -26.98 -0.10
CA PHE A 240 4.41 -25.61 -0.49
C PHE A 240 3.23 -24.94 -1.22
N THR A 241 2.60 -25.67 -2.15
CA THR A 241 1.42 -25.19 -2.87
C THR A 241 0.24 -24.90 -1.93
N ILE A 242 0.04 -25.72 -0.89
CA ILE A 242 -1.01 -25.51 0.12
C ILE A 242 -0.74 -24.24 0.93
N ILE A 243 0.50 -24.06 1.42
CA ILE A 243 0.89 -22.87 2.19
C ILE A 243 0.69 -21.61 1.35
N LEU A 244 1.16 -21.62 0.09
CA LEU A 244 1.03 -20.49 -0.81
C LEU A 244 -0.44 -20.15 -1.10
N GLY A 245 -1.28 -21.16 -1.35
CA GLY A 245 -2.72 -20.98 -1.52
C GLY A 245 -3.38 -20.37 -0.29
N ALA A 246 -3.03 -20.86 0.91
CA ALA A 246 -3.53 -20.31 2.16
C ALA A 246 -3.10 -18.85 2.36
N VAL A 247 -1.83 -18.51 2.11
CA VAL A 247 -1.33 -17.13 2.18
C VAL A 247 -2.11 -16.24 1.23
N ALA A 248 -2.32 -16.66 -0.02
CA ALA A 248 -3.03 -15.86 -1.01
C ALA A 248 -4.51 -15.63 -0.63
N VAL A 249 -5.19 -16.65 -0.07
CA VAL A 249 -6.55 -16.50 0.47
C VAL A 249 -6.58 -15.53 1.65
N VAL A 250 -5.63 -15.63 2.59
CA VAL A 250 -5.53 -14.71 3.72
C VAL A 250 -5.30 -13.28 3.25
N MET A 251 -4.41 -13.07 2.28
CA MET A 251 -4.16 -11.76 1.68
C MET A 251 -5.42 -11.21 0.97
N MET A 252 -6.17 -12.06 0.29
CA MET A 252 -7.42 -11.68 -0.38
C MET A 252 -8.50 -11.26 0.63
N LEU A 253 -8.70 -12.06 1.69
CA LEU A 253 -9.66 -11.75 2.76
C LEU A 253 -9.27 -10.48 3.51
N GLY A 254 -7.98 -10.32 3.83
CA GLY A 254 -7.45 -9.09 4.42
C GLY A 254 -7.60 -7.88 3.49
N GLY A 255 -7.37 -8.09 2.19
CA GLY A 255 -7.56 -7.11 1.13
C GLY A 255 -8.98 -6.56 1.07
N PHE A 256 -9.95 -7.42 0.78
CA PHE A 256 -11.34 -7.02 0.70
C PHE A 256 -11.91 -6.57 2.04
N GLY A 257 -11.51 -7.20 3.14
CA GLY A 257 -11.87 -6.77 4.48
C GLY A 257 -11.38 -5.36 4.80
N GLY A 258 -10.14 -5.03 4.41
CA GLY A 258 -9.57 -3.69 4.53
C GLY A 258 -10.32 -2.65 3.69
N LEU A 259 -10.66 -2.97 2.43
CA LEU A 259 -11.45 -2.08 1.56
C LEU A 259 -12.85 -1.83 2.14
N ALA A 260 -13.52 -2.89 2.59
CA ALA A 260 -14.83 -2.78 3.23
C ALA A 260 -14.74 -1.92 4.50
N TRP A 261 -13.66 -2.06 5.27
CA TRP A 261 -13.41 -1.23 6.45
C TRP A 261 -13.21 0.25 6.10
N VAL A 262 -12.39 0.57 5.09
CA VAL A 262 -12.22 1.95 4.62
C VAL A 262 -13.55 2.54 4.16
N LEU A 263 -14.33 1.77 3.37
CA LEU A 263 -15.64 2.21 2.89
C LEU A 263 -16.60 2.49 4.05
N ALA A 264 -16.63 1.59 5.05
CA ALA A 264 -17.43 1.79 6.26
C ALA A 264 -17.00 3.07 6.99
N LYS A 265 -15.69 3.30 7.17
CA LYS A 265 -15.16 4.55 7.73
C LYS A 265 -15.70 5.78 7.00
N VAL A 266 -15.58 5.82 5.67
CA VAL A 266 -16.07 6.95 4.86
C VAL A 266 -17.57 7.19 5.07
N VAL A 267 -18.39 6.13 5.10
CA VAL A 267 -19.84 6.25 5.34
C VAL A 267 -20.13 6.78 6.75
N PHE A 268 -19.43 6.25 7.77
CA PHE A 268 -19.68 6.63 9.16
C PHE A 268 -19.12 8.00 9.53
N ILE A 269 -18.15 8.56 8.79
CA ILE A 269 -17.73 9.96 8.92
C ILE A 269 -18.94 10.90 8.81
N PHE A 270 -19.90 10.62 7.91
CA PHE A 270 -21.10 11.46 7.74
C PHE A 270 -22.24 11.15 8.70
N ARG A 271 -22.17 10.03 9.42
CA ARG A 271 -23.23 9.60 10.34
C ARG A 271 -22.92 9.84 11.81
N CYS A 272 -21.65 9.84 12.18
CA CYS A 272 -21.23 10.15 13.54
C CYS A 272 -21.14 11.67 13.70
N ASP A 273 -21.73 12.21 14.78
CA ASP A 273 -21.66 13.65 15.10
C ASP A 273 -20.21 14.11 15.34
N SER A 274 -19.34 13.20 15.79
CA SER A 274 -17.91 13.44 15.97
C SER A 274 -17.08 13.26 14.71
N HIS A 275 -17.68 12.77 13.63
CA HIS A 275 -17.01 12.37 12.39
C HIS A 275 -15.93 11.28 12.57
N VAL A 276 -15.79 10.69 13.77
CA VAL A 276 -14.82 9.65 14.12
C VAL A 276 -15.52 8.33 14.38
N TRP A 277 -15.12 7.31 13.63
CA TRP A 277 -15.65 5.95 13.76
C TRP A 277 -14.53 4.91 13.83
N ASN A 278 -14.71 3.92 14.70
CA ASN A 278 -13.84 2.76 14.83
C ASN A 278 -14.66 1.47 14.75
N LEU A 279 -14.04 0.40 14.24
CA LEU A 279 -14.70 -0.89 14.01
C LEU A 279 -15.18 -1.53 15.32
N SER A 280 -14.41 -1.37 16.41
CA SER A 280 -14.72 -1.98 17.71
C SER A 280 -15.64 -1.13 18.59
N THR A 281 -15.52 0.20 18.53
CA THR A 281 -16.22 1.12 19.44
C THR A 281 -17.37 1.90 18.79
N GLY A 282 -17.51 1.85 17.46
CA GLY A 282 -18.53 2.62 16.74
C GLY A 282 -18.15 4.10 16.64
N CYS A 283 -19.16 4.99 16.76
CA CYS A 283 -18.94 6.44 16.78
C CYS A 283 -18.30 6.85 18.11
N VAL A 284 -17.13 7.51 18.05
CA VAL A 284 -16.39 7.93 19.24
C VAL A 284 -16.61 9.42 19.46
N SER A 285 -17.21 9.82 20.58
CA SER A 285 -17.34 11.24 20.95
C SER A 285 -15.97 11.80 21.39
N PRO A 286 -15.56 12.99 20.93
CA PRO A 286 -14.38 13.65 21.47
C PRO A 286 -14.57 13.86 22.98
N GLN A 287 -13.63 13.40 23.78
CA GLN A 287 -13.64 13.71 25.22
C GLN A 287 -13.38 15.21 25.34
N SER A 288 -14.38 15.93 25.84
CA SER A 288 -14.34 17.36 26.16
C SER A 288 -13.36 17.67 27.28
#